data_AF-A0A520YMY6-F1
#
_entry.id   AF-A0A520YMY6-F1
#
_cell.length_a   1.000
_cell.length_b   1.000
_cell.length_c   1.000
_cell.angle_alpha   90.00
_cell.angle_beta   90.00
_cell.angle_gamma   90.00
#
_symmetry.space_group_name_H-M   'P 1'
#
loop_
_entity.id
_entity.type
_entity.pdbx_description
1 polymer ?
#
loop_
_entity_poly.entity_id
_entity_poly.type
_entity_poly.pdbx_seq_one_letter_code
_entity_poly.pdbx_strand_id
1 'polypeptide(L)'
;MKRTVQIEIAGARYRMSADADETYLQRLAEIVNERVQALGPKAARAATPAQLLAVVALGLAEDLEASERQREKLEAKTRQVVHTAIRRIDERLQADAELAQQIEP
;
A
#
# COMPACT_ATOMS: atom_id res chain seq x y z
N MET A 1 -6.91 -16.57 18.51
CA MET A 1 -6.85 -18.05 18.68
C MET A 1 -6.35 -18.60 17.37
N LYS A 2 -5.22 -19.30 17.40
CA LYS A 2 -4.63 -19.89 16.20
C LYS A 2 -5.54 -20.97 15.63
N ARG A 3 -5.92 -20.84 14.36
CA ARG A 3 -6.73 -21.83 13.63
C ARG A 3 -5.87 -22.46 12.54
N THR A 4 -6.04 -23.76 12.33
CA THR A 4 -5.41 -24.45 11.21
C THR A 4 -6.22 -24.20 9.95
N VAL A 5 -5.60 -23.58 8.96
CA VAL A 5 -6.20 -23.23 7.66
C VAL A 5 -5.48 -24.00 6.56
N GLN A 6 -6.22 -24.38 5.53
CA GLN A 6 -5.68 -25.01 4.32
C GLN A 6 -5.85 -24.05 3.14
N ILE A 7 -4.75 -23.74 2.45
CA ILE A 7 -4.75 -22.84 1.30
C ILE A 7 -4.03 -23.49 0.12
N GLU A 8 -4.39 -23.10 -1.10
CA GLU A 8 -3.75 -23.59 -2.33
C GLU A 8 -3.03 -22.43 -3.04
N ILE A 9 -1.72 -22.58 -3.22
CA ILE A 9 -0.86 -21.59 -3.86
C ILE A 9 -0.05 -22.28 -4.95
N ALA A 10 -0.10 -21.76 -6.18
CA ALA A 10 0.59 -22.31 -7.36
C ALA A 10 0.34 -23.82 -7.57
N GLY A 11 -0.88 -24.29 -7.24
CA GLY A 11 -1.27 -25.71 -7.32
C GLY A 11 -0.75 -26.59 -6.18
N ALA A 12 -0.03 -26.03 -5.21
CA ALA A 12 0.40 -26.73 -4.00
C ALA A 12 -0.51 -26.38 -2.82
N ARG A 13 -0.91 -27.41 -2.06
CA ARG A 13 -1.72 -27.24 -0.85
C ARG A 13 -0.84 -27.08 0.39
N TYR A 14 -1.08 -26.01 1.13
CA TYR A 14 -0.38 -25.68 2.36
C TYR A 14 -1.34 -25.73 3.54
N ARG A 15 -0.91 -26.36 4.64
CA ARG A 15 -1.62 -26.34 5.91
C ARG A 15 -0.82 -25.48 6.87
N MET A 16 -1.41 -24.42 7.39
CA MET A 16 -0.73 -23.51 8.31
C MET A 16 -1.61 -23.13 9.50
N SER A 17 -0.97 -22.86 10.63
CA SER A 17 -1.62 -22.32 11.81
C SER A 17 -1.52 -20.80 11.76
N ALA A 18 -2.65 -20.10 11.62
CA ALA A 18 -2.69 -18.65 11.50
C ALA A 18 -3.64 -18.02 12.53
N ASP A 19 -3.30 -16.80 12.95
CA ASP A 19 -4.19 -15.95 13.77
C ASP A 19 -5.12 -15.08 12.91
N ALA A 20 -4.81 -14.93 11.62
CA ALA A 20 -5.62 -14.19 10.67
C ALA A 20 -6.88 -14.97 10.24
N ASP A 21 -7.89 -14.23 9.80
CA ASP A 21 -9.14 -14.79 9.27
C ASP A 21 -8.90 -15.65 8.02
N GLU A 22 -9.60 -16.78 7.91
CA GLU A 22 -9.47 -17.72 6.79
C GLU A 22 -9.83 -17.07 5.45
N THR A 23 -10.89 -16.26 5.40
CA THR A 23 -11.29 -15.52 4.19
C THR A 23 -10.19 -14.56 3.74
N TYR A 24 -9.52 -13.91 4.69
CA TYR A 24 -8.42 -13.01 4.39
C TYR A 24 -7.22 -13.77 3.82
N LEU A 25 -6.85 -14.90 4.41
CA LEU A 25 -5.77 -15.75 3.91
C LEU A 25 -6.06 -16.32 2.53
N GLN A 26 -7.32 -16.70 2.26
CA GLN A 26 -7.75 -17.16 0.95
C GLN A 26 -7.59 -16.06 -0.10
N ARG A 27 -7.99 -14.83 0.20
CA ARG A 27 -7.77 -13.67 -0.69
C ARG A 27 -6.28 -13.41 -0.95
N LEU A 28 -5.41 -13.54 0.05
CA LEU A 28 -3.97 -13.40 -0.16
C LEU A 28 -3.42 -14.51 -1.06
N ALA A 29 -3.89 -15.75 -0.91
CA ALA A 29 -3.51 -16.85 -1.79
C ALA A 29 -3.96 -16.60 -3.24
N GLU A 30 -5.16 -16.05 -3.44
CA GLU A 30 -5.65 -15.64 -4.77
C GLU A 30 -4.73 -14.61 -5.43
N ILE A 31 -4.31 -13.57 -4.70
CA ILE A 31 -3.36 -12.56 -5.23
C ILE A 31 -2.05 -13.22 -5.68
N VAL A 32 -1.50 -14.14 -4.88
CA VAL A 32 -0.27 -14.87 -5.24
C VAL A 32 -0.52 -15.72 -6.49
N ASN A 33 -1.65 -16.42 -6.57
CA ASN A 33 -2.01 -17.26 -7.70
C ASN A 33 -2.19 -16.46 -9.00
N GLU A 34 -2.84 -15.30 -8.95
CA GLU A 34 -2.96 -14.38 -10.09
C GLU A 34 -1.57 -13.94 -10.57
N ARG A 35 -0.68 -13.60 -9.64
CA ARG A 35 0.70 -13.18 -9.98
C ARG A 35 1.51 -14.30 -10.61
N VAL A 36 1.36 -15.53 -10.11
CA VAL A 36 1.96 -16.74 -10.71
C VAL A 36 1.43 -16.97 -12.13
N GLN A 37 0.11 -16.84 -12.34
CA GLN A 37 -0.50 -16.99 -13.66
C GLN A 37 -0.01 -15.91 -14.64
N ALA A 38 0.16 -14.67 -14.17
CA ALA A 38 0.66 -13.54 -14.96
C ALA A 38 2.09 -13.73 -15.47
N LEU A 39 2.93 -14.54 -14.81
CA LEU A 39 4.26 -14.91 -15.32
C LEU A 39 4.19 -15.74 -16.62
N GLY A 40 3.04 -16.36 -16.87
CA GLY A 40 2.74 -17.09 -18.09
C GLY A 40 3.38 -18.48 -18.17
N PRO A 41 2.93 -19.28 -19.16
CA PRO A 41 3.28 -20.69 -19.27
C PRO A 41 4.76 -20.94 -19.60
N LYS A 42 5.48 -19.95 -20.15
CA LYS A 42 6.92 -20.06 -20.42
C LYS A 42 7.74 -20.06 -19.13
N ALA A 43 7.43 -19.17 -18.19
CA ALA A 43 8.07 -19.13 -16.88
C ALA A 43 7.80 -20.42 -16.11
N ALA A 44 6.55 -20.90 -16.13
CA ALA A 44 6.13 -22.13 -15.47
C ALA A 44 6.89 -23.38 -15.95
N ARG A 45 7.35 -23.42 -17.21
CA ARG A 45 8.12 -24.54 -17.78
C ARG A 45 9.62 -24.46 -17.53
N ALA A 46 10.15 -23.25 -17.30
CA ALA A 46 11.59 -23.00 -17.22
C ALA A 46 12.13 -22.94 -15.78
N ALA A 47 11.25 -22.82 -14.79
CA ALA A 47 11.61 -22.61 -13.40
C ALA A 47 10.93 -23.62 -12.47
N THR A 48 11.58 -23.92 -11.35
CA THR A 48 10.98 -24.69 -10.26
C THR A 48 9.88 -23.89 -9.56
N PRO A 49 8.90 -24.54 -8.90
CA PRO A 49 7.86 -23.84 -8.14
C PRO A 49 8.42 -22.85 -7.10
N ALA A 50 9.51 -23.21 -6.42
CA ALA A 50 10.18 -22.32 -5.47
C ALA A 50 10.75 -21.06 -6.12
N GLN A 51 11.34 -21.19 -7.32
CA GLN A 51 11.85 -20.04 -8.07
C GLN A 51 10.72 -19.12 -8.55
N LEU A 52 9.61 -19.69 -9.02
CA LEU A 52 8.44 -18.89 -9.42
C LEU A 52 7.87 -18.11 -8.24
N LEU A 53 7.70 -18.77 -7.08
CA LEU A 53 7.25 -18.12 -5.86
C LEU A 53 8.21 -17.03 -5.38
N ALA A 54 9.53 -17.23 -5.53
CA ALA A 54 10.52 -16.20 -5.20
C ALA A 54 10.39 -14.96 -6.10
N VAL A 55 10.17 -15.14 -7.41
CA VAL A 55 9.91 -14.02 -8.35
C VAL A 55 8.62 -13.30 -7.99
N VAL A 56 7.56 -14.03 -7.65
CA VAL A 56 6.28 -13.45 -7.22
C VAL A 56 6.44 -12.69 -5.91
N ALA A 57 7.15 -13.25 -4.93
CA ALA A 57 7.43 -12.59 -3.67
C ALA A 57 8.22 -11.30 -3.86
N LEU A 58 9.22 -11.29 -4.75
CA LEU A 58 9.97 -10.09 -5.10
C LEU A 58 9.08 -9.02 -5.73
N GLY A 59 8.19 -9.42 -6.65
CA GLY A 59 7.23 -8.51 -7.26
C GLY A 59 6.28 -7.89 -6.24
N LEU A 60 5.73 -8.70 -5.33
CA LEU A 60 4.84 -8.21 -4.26
C LEU A 60 5.56 -7.31 -3.26
N ALA A 61 6.84 -7.56 -2.97
CA ALA A 61 7.66 -6.68 -2.14
C ALA A 61 7.86 -5.31 -2.81
N GLU A 62 8.16 -5.27 -4.11
CA GLU A 62 8.26 -4.01 -4.85
C GLU A 62 6.92 -3.27 -4.90
N ASP A 63 5.81 -3.99 -5.10
CA ASP A 63 4.46 -3.40 -5.10
C ASP A 63 4.15 -2.75 -3.74
N LEU A 64 4.55 -3.38 -2.62
CA LEU A 64 4.43 -2.81 -1.28
C LEU A 64 5.29 -1.56 -1.11
N GLU A 65 6.57 -1.62 -1.46
CA GLU A 65 7.50 -0.48 -1.39
C GLU A 65 7.04 0.70 -2.26
N ALA A 66 6.49 0.43 -3.45
CA ALA A 66 5.90 1.44 -4.30
C ALA A 66 4.68 2.11 -3.65
N SER A 67 3.80 1.32 -3.03
CA SER A 67 2.64 1.83 -2.29
C SER A 67 3.04 2.68 -1.08
N GLU A 68 4.03 2.26 -0.30
CA GLU A 68 4.52 3.01 0.86
C GLU A 68 5.14 4.36 0.43
N ARG A 69 6.00 4.36 -0.59
CA ARG A 69 6.56 5.61 -1.14
C ARG A 69 5.48 6.55 -1.65
N GLN A 70 4.40 6.01 -2.25
CA GLN A 70 3.28 6.83 -2.71
C GLN A 70 2.48 7.42 -1.55
N ARG A 71 2.27 6.64 -0.48
CA ARG A 71 1.62 7.11 0.75
C ARG A 71 2.41 8.24 1.40
N GLU A 72 3.73 8.07 1.54
CA GLU A 72 4.61 9.10 2.11
C GLU A 72 4.59 10.40 1.31
N LYS A 73 4.65 10.29 -0.03
CA LYS A 73 4.53 11.47 -0.92
C LYS A 73 3.20 12.18 -0.73
N LEU A 74 2.10 11.43 -0.62
CA LEU A 74 0.77 12.00 -0.39
C LEU A 74 0.68 12.70 0.96
N GLU A 75 1.21 12.10 2.02
CA GLU A 75 1.26 12.69 3.35
C GLU A 75 2.08 13.98 3.38
N ALA A 76 3.27 13.97 2.77
CA ALA A 76 4.13 15.16 2.67
C ALA A 76 3.45 16.28 1.88
N LYS A 77 2.85 15.96 0.73
CA LYS A 77 2.11 16.93 -0.09
C LYS A 77 0.91 17.50 0.65
N THR A 78 0.15 16.66 1.35
CA THR A 78 -1.01 17.10 2.15
C THR A 78 -0.57 18.07 3.24
N ARG A 79 0.49 17.73 3.98
CA ARG A 79 1.08 18.61 5.00
C ARG A 79 1.50 19.96 4.41
N GLN A 80 2.18 19.95 3.26
CA GLN A 80 2.62 21.17 2.59
C GLN A 80 1.43 22.05 2.16
N VAL A 81 0.38 21.45 1.58
CA VAL A 81 -0.81 22.18 1.14
C VAL A 81 -1.54 22.80 2.33
N VAL A 82 -1.75 22.05 3.41
CA VAL A 82 -2.39 22.55 4.63
C VAL A 82 -1.59 23.71 5.24
N HIS A 83 -0.27 23.54 5.37
CA HIS A 83 0.60 24.61 5.89
C HIS A 83 0.54 25.87 5.02
N THR A 84 0.53 25.71 3.70
CA THR A 84 0.43 26.83 2.76
C THR A 84 -0.91 27.55 2.87
N ALA A 85 -2.01 26.80 3.05
CA ALA A 85 -3.35 27.35 3.23
C ALA A 85 -3.44 28.14 4.54
N ILE A 86 -2.96 27.59 5.65
CA ILE A 86 -2.93 28.28 6.96
C ILE A 86 -2.13 29.58 6.86
N ARG A 87 -0.90 29.52 6.32
CA ARG A 87 -0.07 30.73 6.14
C ARG A 87 -0.80 31.83 5.34
N ARG A 88 -1.50 31.46 4.26
CA ARG A 88 -2.27 32.43 3.46
C ARG A 88 -3.44 33.04 4.23
N ILE A 89 -4.10 32.26 5.08
CA ILE A 89 -5.17 32.74 5.95
C ILE A 89 -4.59 33.74 6.96
N ASP A 90 -3.50 33.37 7.62
CA ASP A 90 -2.83 34.23 8.62
C ASP A 90 -2.37 35.56 7.98
N GLU A 91 -1.75 35.51 6.81
CA GLU A 91 -1.34 36.71 6.05
C GLU A 91 -2.53 37.61 5.71
N ARG A 92 -3.68 37.03 5.35
CA ARG A 92 -4.87 37.81 5.03
C ARG A 92 -5.50 38.42 6.28
N LEU A 93 -5.60 37.67 7.36
CA LEU A 93 -6.12 38.15 8.63
C LEU A 93 -5.27 39.30 9.20
N GLN A 94 -3.94 39.19 9.08
CA GLN A 94 -3.05 40.25 9.51
C GLN A 94 -3.23 41.53 8.69
N ALA A 95 -3.30 41.41 7.36
CA ALA A 95 -3.55 42.56 6.48
C ALA A 95 -4.90 43.24 6.78
N ASP A 96 -5.96 42.46 7.01
CA ASP A 96 -7.28 42.98 7.35
C ASP A 96 -7.28 43.67 8.73
N ALA A 97 -6.50 43.17 9.71
CA ALA A 97 -6.35 43.81 11.02
C ALA A 97 -5.55 45.13 10.95
N GLU A 98 -4.48 45.19 10.16
CA GLU A 98 -3.70 46.41 9.94
C GLU A 98 -4.54 47.50 9.26
N LEU A 99 -5.42 47.12 8.31
CA LEU A 99 -6.37 48.04 7.69
C LEU A 99 -7.40 48.58 8.69
N ALA A 100 -7.91 47.74 9.61
CA ALA A 100 -8.85 48.17 10.63
C ALA A 100 -8.24 49.20 11.59
N GLN A 101 -6.98 49.02 11.99
CA GLN A 101 -6.25 49.96 12.87
C GLN A 101 -5.97 51.32 12.21
N GLN A 102 -5.97 51.41 10.88
CA GLN A 102 -5.78 52.67 10.16
C GLN A 102 -7.08 53.48 10.01
N ILE A 103 -8.23 52.88 10.30
CA ILE A 103 -9.56 53.49 10.13
C ILE A 103 -10.10 54.03 11.47
N GLU A 104 -9.65 53.51 12.62
CA GLU A 104 -9.94 54.10 13.93
C GLU A 104 -8.88 55.17 14.31
N PRO A 105 -9.28 56.45 14.52
CA PRO A 105 -8.37 57.55 14.88
C PRO A 105 -7.93 57.56 16.35
#